data_AF-A0A7Z9XLI9-F1
#
_entry.id   AF-A0A7Z9XLI9-F1
#
_cell.length_a   1.000
_cell.length_b   1.000
_cell.length_c   1.000
_cell.angle_alpha   90.00
_cell.angle_beta   90.00
_cell.angle_gamma   90.00
#
_symmetry.space_group_name_H-M   'P 1'
#
loop_
_entity.id
_entity.type
_entity.pdbx_description
1 polymer ?
#
loop_
_entity_poly.entity_id
_entity_poly.type
_entity_poly.pdbx_seq_one_letter_code
_entity_poly.pdbx_strand_id
1 'polypeptide(L)'
;MLNWYGIFTNALWIIGATILLASLSWSLYDAGQARKRWRSQLAAPGFTLVSSLGFMLIALGLAFQRGSALWQAAIWLALAAAFALSAWLANRERRGLSAELRPLLRQGMSGPRGVAIGLILLGALMGGMYAVTIRPWMQPDEPRHYEVVMHNARLGRPGAGYHDVNLDWERELIADMEAQDFWWYGYSLVGWDPNNLPESFDVIWAPRYSRAFFQLPLYYDLAGLLLYAWGDALTLSQSVILLRLFGVFWLVLSLGGLYALGRELFPAHPQIALGALAFAALWPSHLAANAAVNNDPMAEALVIWTGFFAIRLLRRGLDFKTLTWFFAILILAIYTKRTAFSVLAFLGALPLWGLLQVFLR
;
A
#
# COMPACT_ATOMS: atom_id res chain seq x y z
N MET A 1 -9.09 -17.95 31.80
CA MET A 1 -9.84 -19.08 31.20
C MET A 1 -9.38 -19.25 29.76
N LEU A 2 -9.16 -20.49 29.29
CA LEU A 2 -8.75 -20.75 27.89
C LEU A 2 -9.86 -20.28 26.93
N ASN A 3 -9.54 -19.40 25.99
CA ASN A 3 -10.50 -18.92 24.98
C ASN A 3 -10.61 -19.93 23.83
N TRP A 4 -11.40 -20.98 24.03
CA TRP A 4 -11.63 -22.04 23.03
C TRP A 4 -12.09 -21.50 21.67
N TYR A 5 -12.89 -20.44 21.67
CA TYR A 5 -13.34 -19.78 20.44
C TYR A 5 -12.18 -19.12 19.69
N GLY A 6 -11.33 -18.37 20.39
CA GLY A 6 -10.13 -17.78 19.81
C GLY A 6 -9.13 -18.82 19.32
N ILE A 7 -9.01 -19.94 20.03
CA ILE A 7 -8.17 -21.08 19.59
C ILE A 7 -8.72 -21.66 18.29
N PHE A 8 -10.04 -21.87 18.20
CA PHE A 8 -10.68 -22.40 17.00
C PHE A 8 -10.51 -21.47 15.78
N THR A 9 -10.77 -20.16 15.93
CA THR A 9 -10.62 -19.20 14.83
C THR A 9 -9.17 -19.06 14.38
N ASN A 10 -8.23 -19.10 15.34
CA ASN A 10 -6.80 -19.11 15.02
C ASN A 10 -6.38 -20.39 14.30
N ALA A 11 -6.89 -21.55 14.73
CA ALA A 11 -6.63 -22.81 14.07
C ALA A 11 -7.10 -22.81 12.61
N LEU A 12 -8.25 -22.19 12.30
CA LEU A 12 -8.75 -22.10 10.92
C LEU A 12 -7.76 -21.41 9.98
N TRP A 13 -7.25 -20.22 10.33
CA TRP A 13 -6.32 -19.53 9.44
C TRP A 13 -4.93 -20.17 9.42
N ILE A 14 -4.47 -20.77 10.53
CA ILE A 14 -3.21 -21.54 10.57
C ILE A 14 -3.30 -22.77 9.66
N ILE A 15 -4.41 -23.53 9.72
CA ILE A 15 -4.65 -24.69 8.85
C ILE A 15 -4.75 -24.22 7.40
N GLY A 16 -5.47 -23.13 7.13
CA GLY A 16 -5.56 -22.54 5.79
C GLY A 16 -4.20 -22.13 5.21
N ALA A 17 -3.35 -21.47 6.01
CA ALA A 17 -1.99 -21.11 5.63
C ALA A 17 -1.10 -22.36 5.40
N THR A 18 -1.26 -23.40 6.23
CA THR A 18 -0.56 -24.67 6.08
C THR A 18 -0.94 -25.36 4.77
N ILE A 19 -2.23 -25.37 4.42
CA ILE A 19 -2.73 -25.91 3.15
C ILE A 19 -2.18 -25.12 1.94
N LEU A 20 -2.09 -23.80 2.05
CA LEU A 20 -1.50 -22.96 1.01
C LEU A 20 0.00 -23.26 0.82
N LEU A 21 0.76 -23.31 1.91
CA LEU A 21 2.18 -23.64 1.86
C LEU A 21 2.41 -25.04 1.30
N ALA A 22 1.62 -26.04 1.74
CA ALA A 22 1.69 -27.40 1.24
C ALA A 22 1.35 -27.46 -0.26
N SER A 23 0.31 -26.75 -0.72
CA SER A 23 -0.06 -26.73 -2.14
C SER A 23 0.98 -26.04 -3.02
N LEU A 24 1.58 -24.95 -2.54
CA LEU A 24 2.70 -24.27 -3.21
C LEU A 24 3.93 -25.17 -3.28
N SER A 25 4.32 -25.79 -2.16
CA SER A 25 5.45 -26.73 -2.09
C SER A 25 5.25 -27.92 -3.04
N TRP A 26 4.06 -28.52 -3.02
CA TRP A 26 3.71 -29.62 -3.93
C TRP A 26 3.77 -29.19 -5.40
N SER A 27 3.23 -28.01 -5.73
CA SER A 27 3.25 -27.49 -7.11
C SER A 27 4.67 -27.23 -7.62
N LEU A 28 5.59 -26.81 -6.74
CA LEU A 28 7.01 -26.62 -7.06
C LEU A 28 7.70 -27.97 -7.30
N TYR A 29 7.47 -28.93 -6.42
CA TYR A 29 8.01 -30.29 -6.54
C TYR A 29 7.53 -30.97 -7.85
N ASP A 30 6.22 -30.93 -8.12
CA ASP A 30 5.62 -31.53 -9.31
C ASP A 30 6.09 -30.84 -10.60
N ALA A 31 6.30 -29.52 -10.57
CA ALA A 31 6.89 -28.79 -11.68
C ALA A 31 8.34 -29.25 -11.97
N GLY A 32 9.13 -29.47 -10.92
CA GLY A 32 10.50 -29.99 -11.02
C GLY A 32 10.54 -31.38 -11.62
N GLN A 33 9.69 -32.29 -11.14
CA GLN A 33 9.64 -33.67 -11.65
C GLN A 33 9.13 -33.75 -13.08
N ALA A 34 8.09 -32.99 -13.42
CA ALA A 34 7.50 -32.99 -14.76
C ALA A 34 8.34 -32.21 -15.80
N ARG A 35 9.45 -31.57 -15.40
CA ARG A 35 10.19 -30.58 -16.22
C ARG A 35 9.29 -29.53 -16.86
N LYS A 36 8.16 -29.22 -16.22
CA LYS A 36 7.18 -28.23 -16.68
C LYS A 36 7.45 -26.90 -16.01
N ARG A 37 7.06 -25.82 -16.69
CA ARG A 37 7.10 -24.48 -16.07
C ARG A 37 6.16 -24.47 -14.87
N TRP A 38 6.64 -24.12 -13.69
CA TRP A 38 5.86 -24.06 -12.44
C TRP A 38 4.51 -23.32 -12.59
N ARG A 39 4.46 -22.28 -13.43
CA ARG A 39 3.21 -21.56 -13.76
C ARG A 39 2.10 -22.43 -14.33
N SER A 40 2.44 -23.45 -15.11
CA SER A 40 1.45 -24.36 -15.68
C SER A 40 0.77 -25.20 -14.58
N GLN A 41 1.47 -25.43 -13.45
CA GLN A 41 0.93 -26.13 -12.30
C GLN A 41 0.06 -25.24 -11.41
N LEU A 42 0.36 -23.95 -11.31
CA LEU A 42 -0.48 -22.98 -10.59
C LEU A 42 -1.87 -22.79 -11.24
N ALA A 43 -1.98 -23.08 -12.54
CA ALA A 43 -3.25 -23.05 -13.27
C ALA A 43 -3.97 -24.41 -13.26
N ALA A 44 -3.38 -25.45 -12.66
CA ALA A 44 -4.00 -26.76 -12.64
C ALA A 44 -5.23 -26.75 -11.73
N PRO A 45 -6.35 -27.39 -12.12
CA PRO A 45 -7.57 -27.45 -11.30
C PRO A 45 -7.33 -28.01 -9.90
N GLY A 46 -6.37 -28.93 -9.77
CA GLY A 46 -5.95 -29.48 -8.47
C GLY A 46 -5.33 -28.43 -7.55
N PHE A 47 -4.45 -27.57 -8.08
CA PHE A 47 -3.86 -26.48 -7.29
C PHE A 47 -4.91 -25.44 -6.93
N THR A 48 -5.77 -25.02 -7.87
CA THR A 48 -6.84 -24.05 -7.63
C THR A 48 -7.81 -24.55 -6.55
N LEU A 49 -8.18 -25.83 -6.58
CA LEU A 49 -9.05 -26.42 -5.56
C LEU A 49 -8.44 -26.33 -4.16
N VAL A 50 -7.20 -26.79 -4.00
CA VAL A 50 -6.54 -26.89 -2.68
C VAL A 50 -6.18 -25.50 -2.15
N SER A 51 -5.70 -24.60 -3.01
CA SER A 51 -5.37 -23.23 -2.62
C SER A 51 -6.61 -22.40 -2.27
N SER A 52 -7.72 -22.52 -3.03
CA SER A 52 -8.97 -21.85 -2.70
C SER A 52 -9.57 -22.35 -1.37
N LEU A 53 -9.45 -23.64 -1.05
CA LEU A 53 -9.82 -24.14 0.28
C LEU A 53 -8.95 -23.54 1.40
N GLY A 54 -7.64 -23.41 1.15
CA GLY A 54 -6.72 -22.76 2.09
C GLY A 54 -7.07 -21.30 2.35
N PHE A 55 -7.32 -20.52 1.30
CA PHE A 55 -7.76 -19.13 1.42
C PHE A 55 -9.14 -18.97 2.06
N MET A 56 -10.08 -19.89 1.79
CA MET A 56 -11.39 -19.92 2.43
C MET A 56 -11.26 -20.08 3.95
N LEU A 57 -10.40 -20.98 4.42
CA LEU A 57 -10.18 -21.21 5.85
C LEU A 57 -9.51 -20.02 6.54
N ILE A 58 -8.59 -19.34 5.86
CA ILE A 58 -8.02 -18.07 6.34
C ILE A 58 -9.12 -17.01 6.48
N ALA A 59 -9.92 -16.82 5.44
CA ALA A 59 -11.00 -15.84 5.43
C ALA A 59 -12.04 -16.14 6.53
N LEU A 60 -12.41 -17.41 6.74
CA LEU A 60 -13.28 -17.79 7.85
C LEU A 60 -12.64 -17.55 9.22
N GLY A 61 -11.36 -17.88 9.39
CA GLY A 61 -10.63 -17.61 10.64
C GLY A 61 -10.61 -16.12 11.00
N LEU A 62 -10.41 -15.25 10.01
CA LEU A 62 -10.41 -13.79 10.16
C LEU A 62 -11.82 -13.21 10.34
N ALA A 63 -12.83 -13.75 9.64
CA ALA A 63 -14.23 -13.31 9.77
C ALA A 63 -14.73 -13.46 11.21
N PHE A 64 -14.40 -14.59 11.83
CA PHE A 64 -14.88 -14.95 13.16
C PHE A 64 -13.95 -14.47 14.29
N GLN A 65 -12.87 -13.76 13.99
CA GLN A 65 -11.94 -13.31 15.01
C GLN A 65 -12.63 -12.37 16.01
N ARG A 66 -12.49 -12.68 17.31
CA ARG A 66 -13.18 -11.95 18.37
C ARG A 66 -12.71 -10.49 18.39
N GLY A 67 -13.65 -9.55 18.23
CA GLY A 67 -13.37 -8.12 18.11
C GLY A 67 -13.42 -7.57 16.68
N SER A 68 -13.69 -8.41 15.67
CA SER A 68 -13.96 -7.92 14.31
C SER A 68 -15.25 -7.09 14.28
N ALA A 69 -15.19 -5.93 13.62
CA ALA A 69 -16.40 -5.15 13.34
C ALA A 69 -17.30 -5.92 12.36
N LEU A 70 -18.62 -5.75 12.44
CA LEU A 70 -19.59 -6.47 11.58
C LEU A 70 -19.27 -6.34 10.08
N TRP A 71 -18.79 -5.17 9.65
CA TRP A 71 -18.40 -4.95 8.25
C TRP A 71 -17.12 -5.71 7.87
N GLN A 72 -16.16 -5.87 8.79
CA GLN A 72 -14.95 -6.67 8.55
C GLN A 72 -15.32 -8.13 8.41
N ALA A 73 -16.17 -8.63 9.31
CA ALA A 73 -16.73 -9.97 9.23
C ALA A 73 -17.45 -10.17 7.89
N ALA A 74 -18.24 -9.20 7.43
CA ALA A 74 -18.93 -9.26 6.15
C ALA A 74 -17.95 -9.36 4.95
N ILE A 75 -16.86 -8.58 4.93
CA ILE A 75 -15.83 -8.65 3.88
C ILE A 75 -15.16 -10.02 3.88
N TRP A 76 -14.75 -10.51 5.06
CA TRP A 76 -14.10 -11.80 5.17
C TRP A 76 -15.03 -12.96 4.82
N LEU A 77 -16.31 -12.87 5.16
CA LEU A 77 -17.33 -13.84 4.73
C LEU A 77 -17.56 -13.79 3.22
N ALA A 78 -17.57 -12.60 2.61
CA ALA A 78 -17.66 -12.45 1.16
C ALA A 78 -16.46 -13.08 0.45
N LEU A 79 -15.24 -12.86 0.98
CA LEU A 79 -14.02 -13.51 0.48
C LEU A 79 -14.07 -15.03 0.67
N ALA A 80 -14.50 -15.51 1.84
CA ALA A 80 -14.68 -16.93 2.10
C ALA A 80 -15.67 -17.56 1.10
N ALA A 81 -16.79 -16.88 0.81
CA ALA A 81 -17.76 -17.31 -0.19
C ALA A 81 -17.17 -17.31 -1.62
N ALA A 82 -16.38 -16.30 -1.99
CA ALA A 82 -15.69 -16.25 -3.28
C ALA A 82 -14.68 -17.40 -3.44
N PHE A 83 -13.91 -17.72 -2.39
CA PHE A 83 -12.99 -18.84 -2.40
C PHE A 83 -13.71 -20.20 -2.36
N ALA A 84 -14.83 -20.31 -1.63
CA ALA A 84 -15.69 -21.49 -1.66
C ALA A 84 -16.25 -21.72 -3.08
N LEU A 85 -16.72 -20.67 -3.75
CA LEU A 85 -17.17 -20.73 -5.14
C LEU A 85 -16.02 -21.12 -6.07
N SER A 86 -14.83 -20.55 -5.90
CA SER A 86 -13.63 -20.91 -6.68
C SER A 86 -13.25 -22.39 -6.49
N ALA A 87 -13.24 -22.89 -5.25
CA ALA A 87 -12.98 -24.30 -4.93
C ALA A 87 -14.06 -25.20 -5.55
N TRP A 88 -15.33 -24.81 -5.46
CA TRP A 88 -16.44 -25.54 -6.06
C TRP A 88 -16.33 -25.58 -7.59
N LEU A 89 -16.00 -24.46 -8.23
CA LEU A 89 -15.76 -24.37 -9.67
C LEU A 89 -14.57 -25.22 -10.10
N ALA A 90 -13.45 -25.20 -9.36
CA ALA A 90 -12.28 -26.03 -9.63
C ALA A 90 -12.57 -27.53 -9.45
N ASN A 91 -13.37 -27.89 -8.44
CA ASN A 91 -13.85 -29.27 -8.25
C ASN A 91 -14.81 -29.69 -9.38
N ARG A 92 -15.65 -28.77 -9.86
CA ARG A 92 -16.53 -28.98 -11.02
C ARG A 92 -15.76 -29.05 -12.34
N GLU A 93 -14.69 -28.28 -12.49
CA GLU A 93 -13.79 -28.35 -13.64
C GLU A 93 -13.03 -29.68 -13.66
N ARG A 94 -12.55 -30.13 -12.50
CA ARG A 94 -12.03 -31.50 -12.29
C ARG A 94 -13.08 -32.58 -12.61
N ARG A 95 -14.37 -32.28 -12.40
CA ARG A 95 -15.52 -33.17 -12.64
C ARG A 95 -16.31 -32.87 -13.93
N GLY A 96 -15.75 -32.11 -14.87
CA GLY A 96 -16.32 -31.94 -16.21
C GLY A 96 -17.58 -31.07 -16.33
N LEU A 97 -17.72 -29.98 -15.56
CA LEU A 97 -18.87 -29.06 -15.70
C LEU A 97 -18.56 -27.80 -16.55
N SER A 98 -19.56 -27.55 -17.40
CA SER A 98 -19.85 -26.57 -18.48
C SER A 98 -18.80 -25.57 -18.99
N ALA A 99 -18.76 -25.46 -20.32
CA ALA A 99 -17.83 -24.69 -21.14
C ALA A 99 -18.12 -23.17 -21.22
N GLU A 100 -19.25 -22.70 -20.69
CA GLU A 100 -19.74 -21.33 -20.92
C GLU A 100 -19.16 -20.27 -19.96
N LEU A 101 -18.79 -20.64 -18.73
CA LEU A 101 -18.17 -19.71 -17.76
C LEU A 101 -16.63 -19.68 -17.84
N ARG A 102 -16.03 -20.64 -18.54
CA ARG A 102 -14.57 -20.78 -18.70
C ARG A 102 -13.88 -19.61 -19.42
N PRO A 103 -14.45 -18.99 -20.47
CA PRO A 103 -13.76 -17.95 -21.21
C PRO A 103 -13.61 -16.66 -20.39
N LEU A 104 -14.68 -16.21 -19.73
CA LEU A 104 -14.74 -14.89 -19.08
C LEU A 104 -13.79 -14.75 -17.87
N LEU A 105 -13.66 -15.79 -17.05
CA LEU A 105 -12.78 -15.77 -15.87
C LEU A 105 -11.31 -16.12 -16.21
N ARG A 106 -11.06 -16.96 -17.22
CA ARG A 106 -9.69 -17.29 -17.65
C ARG A 106 -9.05 -16.13 -18.43
N GLN A 107 -9.77 -15.42 -19.29
CA GLN A 107 -9.14 -14.43 -20.18
C GLN A 107 -8.65 -13.17 -19.44
N GLY A 108 -9.30 -12.79 -18.32
CA GLY A 108 -8.93 -11.60 -17.54
C GLY A 108 -7.93 -11.85 -16.40
N MET A 109 -7.99 -13.01 -15.72
CA MET A 109 -7.20 -13.27 -14.51
C MET A 109 -6.13 -14.35 -14.64
N SER A 110 -6.16 -15.19 -15.69
CA SER A 110 -5.15 -16.24 -15.85
C SER A 110 -3.88 -15.70 -16.50
N GLY A 111 -2.98 -15.19 -15.67
CA GLY A 111 -1.67 -14.75 -16.11
C GLY A 111 -1.00 -13.79 -15.12
N PRO A 112 0.31 -13.53 -15.26
CA PRO A 112 1.02 -12.66 -14.34
C PRO A 112 0.39 -11.29 -14.16
N ARG A 113 -0.22 -10.72 -15.21
CA ARG A 113 -0.91 -9.42 -15.12
C ARG A 113 -2.18 -9.48 -14.28
N GLY A 114 -3.00 -10.52 -14.43
CA GLY A 114 -4.22 -10.70 -13.64
C GLY A 114 -3.91 -10.89 -12.15
N VAL A 115 -2.90 -11.71 -11.84
CA VAL A 115 -2.40 -11.89 -10.47
C VAL A 115 -1.88 -10.56 -9.90
N ALA A 116 -1.13 -9.79 -10.69
CA ALA A 116 -0.63 -8.49 -10.25
C ALA A 116 -1.77 -7.51 -9.93
N ILE A 117 -2.79 -7.42 -10.79
CA ILE A 117 -3.97 -6.59 -10.53
C ILE A 117 -4.67 -7.04 -9.25
N GLY A 118 -4.87 -8.35 -9.06
CA GLY A 118 -5.47 -8.89 -7.84
C GLY A 118 -4.69 -8.53 -6.58
N LEU A 119 -3.35 -8.62 -6.62
CA LEU A 119 -2.47 -8.23 -5.51
C LEU A 119 -2.51 -6.72 -5.24
N ILE A 120 -2.54 -5.88 -6.28
CA ILE A 120 -2.65 -4.43 -6.14
C ILE A 120 -3.99 -4.06 -5.51
N LEU A 121 -5.10 -4.66 -5.98
CA LEU A 121 -6.43 -4.42 -5.42
C LEU A 121 -6.52 -4.91 -3.97
N LEU A 122 -5.90 -6.05 -3.65
CA LEU A 122 -5.82 -6.55 -2.28
C LEU A 122 -5.00 -5.62 -1.38
N GLY A 123 -3.84 -5.15 -1.84
CA GLY A 123 -3.03 -4.17 -1.13
C GLY A 123 -3.77 -2.85 -0.92
N ALA A 124 -4.50 -2.37 -1.92
CA ALA A 124 -5.34 -1.18 -1.83
C ALA A 124 -6.49 -1.36 -0.81
N LEU A 125 -7.15 -2.52 -0.83
CA LEU A 125 -8.19 -2.85 0.14
C LEU A 125 -7.63 -2.88 1.56
N MET A 126 -6.50 -3.56 1.78
CA MET A 126 -5.86 -3.64 3.09
C MET A 126 -5.35 -2.28 3.58
N GLY A 127 -4.70 -1.50 2.71
CA GLY A 127 -4.30 -0.12 3.00
C GLY A 127 -5.49 0.78 3.32
N GLY A 128 -6.59 0.64 2.57
CA GLY A 128 -7.85 1.33 2.86
C GLY A 128 -8.44 0.92 4.21
N MET A 129 -8.35 -0.37 4.58
CA MET A 129 -8.74 -0.82 5.92
C MET A 129 -7.88 -0.15 7.00
N TYR A 130 -6.56 -0.07 6.83
CA TYR A 130 -5.70 0.69 7.76
C TYR A 130 -6.11 2.16 7.86
N ALA A 131 -6.41 2.79 6.72
CA ALA A 131 -6.79 4.20 6.66
C ALA A 131 -8.04 4.53 7.50
N VAL A 132 -9.02 3.62 7.51
CA VAL A 132 -10.31 3.81 8.21
C VAL A 132 -10.39 3.18 9.59
N THR A 133 -9.58 2.15 9.89
CA THR A 133 -9.66 1.42 11.17
C THR A 133 -8.77 2.02 12.24
N ILE A 134 -7.59 2.51 11.87
CA ILE A 134 -6.72 3.23 12.79
C ILE A 134 -7.42 4.56 13.08
N ARG A 135 -7.54 4.93 14.35
CA ARG A 135 -8.13 6.23 14.72
C ARG A 135 -7.25 7.38 14.20
N PRO A 136 -7.82 8.55 13.87
CA PRO A 136 -7.03 9.72 13.47
C PRO A 136 -5.97 10.04 14.52
N TRP A 137 -4.77 10.45 14.08
CA TRP A 137 -3.62 10.87 14.92
C TRP A 137 -2.74 9.73 15.48
N MET A 138 -3.15 8.46 15.35
CA MET A 138 -2.39 7.32 15.91
C MET A 138 -1.22 6.88 15.00
N GLN A 139 -1.19 7.33 13.74
CA GLN A 139 -0.06 7.03 12.88
C GLN A 139 1.14 7.91 13.24
N PRO A 140 2.37 7.41 13.06
CA PRO A 140 3.57 8.19 13.36
C PRO A 140 3.55 9.54 12.66
N ASP A 141 3.76 10.59 13.45
CA ASP A 141 4.00 11.97 13.00
C ASP A 141 2.79 12.62 12.30
N GLU A 142 1.64 11.94 12.28
CA GLU A 142 0.48 12.30 11.50
C GLU A 142 -0.08 13.70 11.80
N PRO A 143 -0.23 14.14 13.07
CA PRO A 143 -0.68 15.50 13.36
C PRO A 143 0.24 16.57 12.77
N ARG A 144 1.57 16.33 12.79
CA ARG A 144 2.59 17.27 12.33
C ARG A 144 2.55 17.44 10.82
N HIS A 145 2.31 16.35 10.09
CA HIS A 145 2.16 16.38 8.65
C HIS A 145 0.81 16.98 8.23
N TYR A 146 -0.26 16.62 8.93
CA TYR A 146 -1.59 17.16 8.69
C TYR A 146 -1.63 18.68 8.88
N GLU A 147 -0.95 19.21 9.91
CA GLU A 147 -0.88 20.65 10.17
C GLU A 147 -0.42 21.44 8.93
N VAL A 148 0.62 20.98 8.23
CA VAL A 148 1.12 21.65 7.01
C VAL A 148 0.07 21.60 5.89
N VAL A 149 -0.61 20.46 5.71
CA VAL A 149 -1.69 20.30 4.74
C VAL A 149 -2.85 21.25 5.05
N MET A 150 -3.23 21.36 6.32
CA MET A 150 -4.28 22.25 6.81
C MET A 150 -3.92 23.72 6.59
N HIS A 151 -2.66 24.13 6.80
CA HIS A 151 -2.23 25.50 6.53
C HIS A 151 -2.34 25.84 5.05
N ASN A 152 -1.86 24.95 4.16
CA ASN A 152 -2.01 25.15 2.71
C ASN A 152 -3.48 25.30 2.30
N ALA A 153 -4.37 24.49 2.89
CA ALA A 153 -5.80 24.56 2.61
C ALA A 153 -6.43 25.86 3.14
N ARG A 154 -6.24 26.19 4.43
CA ARG A 154 -6.87 27.36 5.07
C ARG A 154 -6.34 28.69 4.52
N LEU A 155 -5.07 28.76 4.17
CA LEU A 155 -4.48 29.96 3.54
C LEU A 155 -4.82 30.07 2.06
N GLY A 156 -5.34 29.00 1.43
CA GLY A 156 -5.64 28.97 -0.01
C GLY A 156 -4.41 29.14 -0.91
N ARG A 157 -3.20 28.82 -0.41
CA ARG A 157 -1.94 28.92 -1.16
C ARG A 157 -0.99 27.77 -0.84
N PRO A 158 -0.16 27.33 -1.81
CA PRO A 158 0.89 26.34 -1.55
C PRO A 158 2.05 26.95 -0.74
N GLY A 159 2.93 26.07 -0.25
CA GLY A 159 4.20 26.45 0.37
C GLY A 159 4.07 27.12 1.74
N ALA A 160 3.10 26.71 2.56
CA ALA A 160 3.05 27.12 3.96
C ALA A 160 4.35 26.76 4.69
N GLY A 161 4.83 27.67 5.53
CA GLY A 161 6.10 27.52 6.26
C GLY A 161 5.99 27.90 7.73
N TYR A 162 7.12 27.86 8.45
CA TYR A 162 7.17 28.21 9.87
C TYR A 162 6.65 29.62 10.22
N HIS A 163 6.68 30.56 9.27
CA HIS A 163 6.14 31.90 9.46
C HIS A 163 4.60 31.95 9.46
N ASP A 164 3.95 30.87 9.02
CA ASP A 164 2.50 30.74 8.95
C ASP A 164 1.89 30.05 10.16
N VAL A 165 2.72 29.57 11.11
CA VAL A 165 2.28 28.82 12.30
C VAL A 165 1.20 29.61 13.06
N ASN A 166 0.09 28.91 13.33
CA ASN A 166 -1.05 29.48 14.04
C ASN A 166 -1.42 28.60 15.25
N LEU A 167 -1.22 29.14 16.46
CA LEU A 167 -1.51 28.44 17.71
C LEU A 167 -3.00 28.15 17.93
N ASP A 168 -3.91 28.93 17.36
CA ASP A 168 -5.34 28.63 17.45
C ASP A 168 -5.68 27.35 16.69
N TRP A 169 -5.03 27.15 15.53
CA TRP A 169 -5.21 25.94 14.72
C TRP A 169 -4.51 24.73 15.32
N GLU A 170 -3.36 24.90 15.98
CA GLU A 170 -2.76 23.83 16.78
C GLU A 170 -3.67 23.41 17.94
N ARG A 171 -4.26 24.36 18.66
CA ARG A 171 -5.21 24.06 19.75
C ARG A 171 -6.45 23.33 19.26
N GLU A 172 -6.94 23.66 18.07
CA GLU A 172 -8.04 22.93 17.41
C GLU A 172 -7.65 21.48 17.11
N LEU A 173 -6.45 21.25 16.58
CA LEU A 173 -5.92 19.90 16.34
C LEU A 173 -5.75 19.12 17.64
N ILE A 174 -5.22 19.75 18.69
CA ILE A 174 -5.02 19.12 20.01
C ILE A 174 -6.37 18.75 20.64
N ALA A 175 -7.41 19.58 20.46
CA ALA A 175 -8.76 19.25 20.90
C ALA A 175 -9.34 18.03 20.15
N ASP A 176 -9.13 17.92 18.83
CA ASP A 176 -9.54 16.72 18.08
C ASP A 176 -8.71 15.49 18.47
N MET A 177 -7.41 15.66 18.77
CA MET A 177 -6.55 14.61 19.30
C MET A 177 -7.07 14.06 20.63
N GLU A 178 -7.49 14.93 21.57
CA GLU A 178 -8.16 14.50 22.81
C GLU A 178 -9.43 13.71 22.49
N ALA A 179 -10.29 14.22 21.60
CA ALA A 179 -11.54 13.56 21.21
C ALA A 179 -11.35 12.18 20.57
N GLN A 180 -10.16 11.90 20.03
CA GLN A 180 -9.81 10.60 19.43
C GLN A 180 -9.06 9.66 20.37
N ASP A 181 -8.83 10.02 21.64
CA ASP A 181 -8.01 9.28 22.61
C ASP A 181 -6.50 9.24 22.26
N PHE A 182 -5.97 10.31 21.64
CA PHE A 182 -4.57 10.36 21.20
C PHE A 182 -3.58 10.05 22.33
N TRP A 183 -3.81 10.51 23.55
CA TRP A 183 -2.84 10.36 24.64
C TRP A 183 -2.66 8.91 25.13
N TRP A 184 -3.60 8.03 24.81
CA TRP A 184 -3.52 6.61 25.16
C TRP A 184 -2.80 5.77 24.12
N TYR A 185 -2.86 6.17 22.85
CA TYR A 185 -2.45 5.34 21.71
C TYR A 185 -1.41 5.98 20.80
N GLY A 186 -1.36 7.31 20.79
CA GLY A 186 -0.41 8.12 20.05
C GLY A 186 0.92 8.27 20.77
N TYR A 187 1.86 8.92 20.10
CA TYR A 187 3.18 9.20 20.64
C TYR A 187 3.24 10.63 21.17
N SER A 188 3.43 10.81 22.48
CA SER A 188 3.66 12.11 23.13
C SER A 188 4.85 12.05 24.09
N LEU A 189 5.53 13.18 24.29
CA LEU A 189 6.56 13.31 25.34
C LEU A 189 5.95 13.74 26.70
N VAL A 190 4.69 14.15 26.69
CA VAL A 190 3.92 14.56 27.87
C VAL A 190 2.84 13.55 28.18
N GLY A 191 2.52 13.41 29.46
CA GLY A 191 1.40 12.59 29.92
C GLY A 191 0.05 13.26 29.70
N TRP A 192 -1.02 12.48 29.78
CA TRP A 192 -2.39 12.98 29.71
C TRP A 192 -2.78 13.75 30.98
N ASP A 193 -3.24 14.99 30.82
CA ASP A 193 -3.91 15.79 31.86
C ASP A 193 -5.18 16.42 31.28
N PRO A 194 -6.38 15.92 31.63
CA PRO A 194 -7.64 16.41 31.06
C PRO A 194 -7.98 17.85 31.48
N ASN A 195 -7.36 18.39 32.53
CA ASN A 195 -7.62 19.77 32.97
C ASN A 195 -6.67 20.78 32.32
N ASN A 196 -5.59 20.31 31.70
CA ASN A 196 -4.54 21.14 31.14
C ASN A 196 -3.96 20.52 29.87
N LEU A 197 -4.78 20.54 28.80
CA LEU A 197 -4.31 20.09 27.49
C LEU A 197 -3.17 21.00 26.99
N PRO A 198 -2.16 20.43 26.30
CA PRO A 198 -1.08 21.22 25.74
C PRO A 198 -1.57 22.33 24.81
N GLU A 199 -0.96 23.51 24.90
CA GLU A 199 -1.35 24.66 24.05
C GLU A 199 -0.68 24.66 22.67
N SER A 200 0.34 23.82 22.46
CA SER A 200 1.08 23.74 21.20
C SER A 200 1.78 22.39 21.01
N PHE A 201 2.15 22.10 19.76
CA PHE A 201 2.93 20.93 19.39
C PHE A 201 4.36 20.95 19.98
N ASP A 202 4.89 22.13 20.31
CA ASP A 202 6.18 22.26 20.97
C ASP A 202 6.17 21.65 22.37
N VAL A 203 5.05 21.75 23.08
CA VAL A 203 4.87 21.11 24.40
C VAL A 203 4.81 19.59 24.24
N ILE A 204 4.17 19.08 23.18
CA ILE A 204 3.96 17.64 22.96
C ILE A 204 5.24 16.93 22.50
N TRP A 205 6.04 17.54 21.60
CA TRP A 205 7.16 16.88 20.91
C TRP A 205 8.49 17.65 20.92
N ALA A 206 8.60 18.69 21.74
CA ALA A 206 9.75 19.60 21.86
C ALA A 206 10.01 20.53 20.65
N PRO A 207 10.59 21.74 20.87
CA PRO A 207 10.58 22.86 19.92
C PRO A 207 11.37 22.70 18.61
N ARG A 208 11.99 21.54 18.37
CA ARG A 208 12.86 21.30 17.19
C ARG A 208 12.25 20.36 16.17
N TYR A 209 11.31 19.52 16.58
CA TYR A 209 10.72 18.47 15.74
C TYR A 209 9.19 18.44 15.84
N SER A 210 8.58 19.42 16.50
CA SER A 210 7.15 19.51 16.72
C SER A 210 6.31 19.69 15.45
N ARG A 211 6.89 20.20 14.36
CA ARG A 211 6.13 20.52 13.12
C ARG A 211 6.85 20.03 11.87
N ALA A 212 6.09 19.78 10.80
CA ALA A 212 6.63 19.25 9.55
C ALA A 212 6.97 20.32 8.47
N PHE A 213 6.93 21.62 8.80
CA PHE A 213 7.19 22.73 7.85
C PHE A 213 8.61 22.73 7.22
N PHE A 214 9.54 21.91 7.71
CA PHE A 214 10.88 21.74 7.12
C PHE A 214 10.92 20.77 5.93
N GLN A 215 9.82 20.04 5.70
CA GLN A 215 9.70 19.04 4.64
C GLN A 215 9.51 19.73 3.28
N LEU A 216 9.78 18.99 2.20
CA LEU A 216 9.63 19.52 0.84
C LEU A 216 8.15 19.58 0.45
N PRO A 217 7.73 20.58 -0.33
CA PRO A 217 6.34 21.05 -0.32
C PRO A 217 5.39 20.21 -1.17
N LEU A 218 5.86 19.44 -2.16
CA LEU A 218 4.98 18.91 -3.22
C LEU A 218 3.82 18.06 -2.70
N TYR A 219 4.08 17.16 -1.75
CA TYR A 219 3.01 16.35 -1.14
C TYR A 219 1.97 17.23 -0.43
N TYR A 220 2.43 18.19 0.38
CA TYR A 220 1.56 19.05 1.19
C TYR A 220 0.76 20.02 0.34
N ASP A 221 1.33 20.49 -0.77
CA ASP A 221 0.63 21.38 -1.71
C ASP A 221 -0.52 20.65 -2.39
N LEU A 222 -0.30 19.41 -2.85
CA LEU A 222 -1.33 18.59 -3.48
C LEU A 222 -2.40 18.12 -2.47
N ALA A 223 -1.97 17.67 -1.30
CA ALA A 223 -2.86 17.30 -0.21
C ALA A 223 -3.68 18.51 0.28
N GLY A 224 -3.05 19.69 0.35
CA GLY A 224 -3.69 20.93 0.76
C GLY A 224 -4.72 21.39 -0.25
N LEU A 225 -4.41 21.28 -1.55
CA LEU A 225 -5.38 21.53 -2.63
C LEU A 225 -6.57 20.57 -2.56
N LEU A 226 -6.31 19.28 -2.29
CA LEU A 226 -7.37 18.28 -2.12
C LEU A 226 -8.28 18.63 -0.94
N LEU A 227 -7.70 19.04 0.19
CA LEU A 227 -8.45 19.45 1.37
C LEU A 227 -9.23 20.76 1.14
N TYR A 228 -8.59 21.74 0.50
CA TYR A 228 -9.23 23.01 0.11
C TYR A 228 -10.45 22.79 -0.79
N ALA A 229 -10.38 21.85 -1.74
CA ALA A 229 -11.49 21.53 -2.62
C ALA A 229 -12.73 20.98 -1.89
N TRP A 230 -12.56 20.42 -0.69
CA TRP A 230 -13.66 19.96 0.17
C TRP A 230 -14.17 21.03 1.15
N GLY A 231 -13.42 22.12 1.35
CA GLY A 231 -13.79 23.21 2.25
C GLY A 231 -14.13 22.73 3.66
N ASP A 232 -15.19 23.30 4.24
CA ASP A 232 -15.66 22.99 5.61
C ASP A 232 -16.60 21.77 5.66
N ALA A 233 -16.71 20.98 4.59
CA ALA A 233 -17.62 19.83 4.54
C ALA A 233 -17.15 18.65 5.41
N LEU A 234 -15.90 18.65 5.86
CA LEU A 234 -15.28 17.56 6.62
C LEU A 234 -14.83 18.05 8.00
N THR A 235 -15.09 17.24 9.03
CA THR A 235 -14.42 17.39 10.33
C THR A 235 -12.92 17.07 10.20
N LEU A 236 -12.09 17.50 11.16
CA LEU A 236 -10.65 17.20 11.19
C LEU A 236 -10.36 15.69 11.15
N SER A 237 -11.09 14.91 11.93
CA SER A 237 -10.97 13.45 11.89
C SER A 237 -11.35 12.84 10.54
N GLN A 238 -12.34 13.38 9.83
CA GLN A 238 -12.73 12.90 8.49
C GLN A 238 -11.73 13.31 7.40
N SER A 239 -11.16 14.51 7.48
CA SER A 239 -10.12 14.95 6.55
C SER A 239 -8.84 14.12 6.69
N VAL A 240 -8.49 13.65 7.89
CA VAL A 240 -7.41 12.67 8.08
C VAL A 240 -7.68 11.40 7.26
N ILE A 241 -8.90 10.85 7.31
CA ILE A 241 -9.26 9.66 6.52
C ILE A 241 -9.14 9.95 5.02
N LEU A 242 -9.62 11.10 4.54
CA LEU A 242 -9.46 11.52 3.15
C LEU A 242 -7.97 11.53 2.72
N LEU A 243 -7.11 12.12 3.56
CA LEU A 243 -5.67 12.22 3.27
C LEU A 243 -4.94 10.87 3.39
N ARG A 244 -5.37 9.98 4.27
CA ARG A 244 -4.87 8.59 4.29
C ARG A 244 -5.28 7.82 3.04
N LEU A 245 -6.49 8.00 2.54
CA LEU A 245 -6.92 7.43 1.26
C LEU A 245 -6.14 8.02 0.08
N PHE A 246 -5.73 9.29 0.17
CA PHE A 246 -4.76 9.87 -0.78
C PHE A 246 -3.40 9.17 -0.70
N GLY A 247 -2.92 8.80 0.49
CA GLY A 247 -1.77 7.90 0.67
C GLY A 247 -1.96 6.53 0.02
N VAL A 248 -3.14 5.90 0.19
CA VAL A 248 -3.48 4.62 -0.45
C VAL A 248 -3.52 4.71 -1.98
N PHE A 249 -3.91 5.85 -2.54
CA PHE A 249 -3.77 6.09 -3.98
C PHE A 249 -2.31 6.00 -4.42
N TRP A 250 -1.38 6.61 -3.67
CA TRP A 250 0.05 6.50 -3.94
C TRP A 250 0.57 5.08 -3.74
N LEU A 251 0.08 4.33 -2.75
CA LEU A 251 0.38 2.90 -2.58
C LEU A 251 0.04 2.11 -3.85
N VAL A 252 -1.13 2.34 -4.46
CA VAL A 252 -1.51 1.67 -5.71
C VAL A 252 -0.52 1.98 -6.83
N LEU A 253 -0.07 3.24 -6.92
CA LEU A 253 0.97 3.64 -7.87
C LEU A 253 2.34 3.00 -7.56
N SER A 254 2.73 2.90 -6.30
CA SER A 254 3.95 2.20 -5.85
C SER A 254 3.92 0.73 -6.23
N LEU A 255 2.83 0.02 -5.93
CA LEU A 255 2.67 -1.41 -6.25
C LEU A 255 2.66 -1.64 -7.77
N GLY A 256 1.94 -0.81 -8.52
CA GLY A 256 1.94 -0.85 -9.99
C GLY A 256 3.33 -0.60 -10.58
N GLY A 257 4.03 0.41 -10.07
CA GLY A 257 5.40 0.73 -10.45
C GLY A 257 6.39 -0.38 -10.11
N LEU A 258 6.25 -1.01 -8.93
CA LEU A 258 7.11 -2.11 -8.49
C LEU A 258 6.97 -3.32 -9.40
N TYR A 259 5.74 -3.67 -9.76
CA TYR A 259 5.50 -4.72 -10.73
C TYR A 259 6.07 -4.37 -12.11
N ALA A 260 5.86 -3.14 -12.60
CA ALA A 260 6.40 -2.68 -13.88
C ALA A 260 7.93 -2.71 -13.91
N LEU A 261 8.58 -2.23 -12.86
CA LEU A 261 10.02 -2.27 -12.66
C LEU A 261 10.54 -3.71 -12.62
N GLY A 262 9.91 -4.59 -11.84
CA GLY A 262 10.29 -6.01 -11.80
C GLY A 262 10.14 -6.70 -13.15
N ARG A 263 9.12 -6.35 -13.95
CA ARG A 263 8.94 -6.85 -15.31
C ARG A 263 9.99 -6.33 -16.28
N GLU A 264 10.48 -5.10 -16.06
CA GLU A 264 11.54 -4.51 -16.86
C GLU A 264 12.93 -5.06 -16.44
N LEU A 265 13.19 -5.31 -15.16
CA LEU A 265 14.45 -5.92 -14.71
C LEU A 265 14.56 -7.40 -15.10
N PHE A 266 13.48 -8.16 -14.92
CA PHE A 266 13.47 -9.62 -15.12
C PHE A 266 12.39 -10.04 -16.14
N PRO A 267 12.57 -9.71 -17.43
CA PRO A 267 11.55 -9.95 -18.47
C PRO A 267 11.20 -11.43 -18.61
N ALA A 268 12.20 -12.32 -18.52
CA ALA A 268 12.05 -13.77 -18.61
C ALA A 268 11.44 -14.42 -17.35
N HIS A 269 11.52 -13.75 -16.20
CA HIS A 269 11.09 -14.28 -14.90
C HIS A 269 10.02 -13.41 -14.22
N PRO A 270 8.79 -13.30 -14.77
CA PRO A 270 7.75 -12.47 -14.15
C PRO A 270 7.35 -12.91 -12.73
N GLN A 271 7.75 -14.11 -12.27
CA GLN A 271 7.51 -14.56 -10.90
C GLN A 271 8.25 -13.71 -9.89
N ILE A 272 9.44 -13.18 -10.24
CA ILE A 272 10.21 -12.29 -9.35
C ILE A 272 9.44 -11.00 -9.12
N ALA A 273 8.91 -10.39 -10.20
CA ALA A 273 8.07 -9.20 -10.12
C ALA A 273 6.81 -9.44 -9.27
N LEU A 274 6.19 -10.61 -9.42
CA LEU A 274 5.03 -10.99 -8.62
C LEU A 274 5.37 -11.26 -7.16
N GLY A 275 6.51 -11.87 -6.86
CA GLY A 275 6.97 -12.10 -5.50
C GLY A 275 7.26 -10.80 -4.78
N ALA A 276 7.97 -9.87 -5.43
CA ALA A 276 8.22 -8.53 -4.90
C ALA A 276 6.91 -7.76 -4.67
N LEU A 277 6.00 -7.79 -5.64
CA LEU A 277 4.68 -7.19 -5.52
C LEU A 277 3.88 -7.80 -4.36
N ALA A 278 3.83 -9.14 -4.25
CA ALA A 278 3.09 -9.81 -3.20
C ALA A 278 3.66 -9.49 -1.82
N PHE A 279 4.99 -9.44 -1.68
CA PHE A 279 5.64 -9.05 -0.45
C PHE A 279 5.25 -7.62 -0.05
N ALA A 280 5.38 -6.65 -0.96
CA ALA A 280 4.99 -5.27 -0.68
C ALA A 280 3.49 -5.12 -0.39
N ALA A 281 2.63 -5.77 -1.18
CA ALA A 281 1.17 -5.67 -1.04
C ALA A 281 0.62 -6.36 0.21
N LEU A 282 1.39 -7.24 0.86
CA LEU A 282 0.97 -8.00 2.04
C LEU A 282 1.79 -7.69 3.29
N TRP A 283 2.76 -6.77 3.22
CA TRP A 283 3.57 -6.38 4.38
C TRP A 283 2.81 -5.37 5.25
N PRO A 284 2.39 -5.73 6.48
CA PRO A 284 1.54 -4.87 7.31
C PRO A 284 2.10 -3.46 7.56
N SER A 285 3.39 -3.33 7.88
CA SER A 285 3.96 -2.00 8.16
C SER A 285 4.09 -1.13 6.90
N HIS A 286 4.30 -1.73 5.72
CA HIS A 286 4.29 -1.00 4.46
C HIS A 286 2.90 -0.45 4.14
N LEU A 287 1.86 -1.27 4.33
CA LEU A 287 0.46 -0.86 4.13
C LEU A 287 0.04 0.21 5.14
N ALA A 288 0.37 0.04 6.42
CA ALA A 288 0.05 1.00 7.47
C ALA A 288 0.76 2.35 7.26
N ALA A 289 2.04 2.34 6.90
CA ALA A 289 2.80 3.56 6.62
C ALA A 289 2.26 4.31 5.40
N ASN A 290 1.83 3.58 4.36
CA ASN A 290 1.21 4.17 3.18
C ASN A 290 -0.23 4.67 3.43
N ALA A 291 -0.85 4.24 4.53
CA ALA A 291 -2.18 4.66 4.99
C ALA A 291 -2.11 5.68 6.14
N ALA A 292 -1.06 6.51 6.16
CA ALA A 292 -0.86 7.61 7.10
C ALA A 292 -0.80 8.95 6.35
N VAL A 293 -1.10 10.06 7.02
CA VAL A 293 -0.87 11.40 6.44
C VAL A 293 0.60 11.76 6.57
N ASN A 294 1.39 11.52 5.51
CA ASN A 294 2.79 11.95 5.39
C ASN A 294 3.24 11.90 3.91
N ASN A 295 4.45 12.38 3.63
CA ASN A 295 5.00 12.46 2.28
C ASN A 295 5.69 11.17 1.78
N ASP A 296 5.67 10.09 2.56
CA ASP A 296 6.34 8.82 2.26
C ASP A 296 5.67 8.04 1.12
N PRO A 297 4.33 7.85 1.09
CA PRO A 297 3.65 7.16 0.00
C PRO A 297 3.98 7.76 -1.37
N MET A 298 3.95 9.09 -1.47
CA MET A 298 4.24 9.78 -2.72
C MET A 298 5.73 9.68 -3.09
N ALA A 299 6.63 9.85 -2.12
CA ALA A 299 8.06 9.71 -2.34
C ALA A 299 8.41 8.30 -2.84
N GLU A 300 7.86 7.26 -2.22
CA GLU A 300 8.03 5.86 -2.61
C GLU A 300 7.60 5.63 -4.06
N ALA A 301 6.36 6.03 -4.40
CA ALA A 301 5.82 5.85 -5.74
C ALA A 301 6.72 6.49 -6.80
N LEU A 302 7.12 7.74 -6.57
CA LEU A 302 7.93 8.50 -7.52
C LEU A 302 9.33 7.88 -7.67
N VAL A 303 9.98 7.46 -6.58
CA VAL A 303 11.29 6.78 -6.64
C VAL A 303 11.22 5.49 -7.47
N ILE A 304 10.19 4.67 -7.24
CA ILE A 304 9.99 3.41 -7.98
C ILE A 304 9.80 3.69 -9.47
N TRP A 305 8.97 4.67 -9.83
CA TRP A 305 8.73 5.03 -11.22
C TRP A 305 9.94 5.66 -11.90
N THR A 306 10.71 6.51 -11.21
CA THR A 306 12.00 7.00 -11.73
C THR A 306 12.94 5.85 -12.03
N GLY A 307 13.05 4.87 -11.12
CA GLY A 307 13.82 3.64 -11.34
C GLY A 307 13.33 2.85 -12.55
N PHE A 308 12.00 2.67 -12.70
CA PHE A 308 11.41 2.03 -13.87
C PHE A 308 11.83 2.69 -15.18
N PHE A 309 11.70 4.01 -15.29
CA PHE A 309 12.08 4.74 -16.50
C PHE A 309 13.59 4.70 -16.75
N ALA A 310 14.43 4.78 -15.72
CA ALA A 310 15.87 4.64 -15.84
C ALA A 310 16.28 3.27 -16.42
N ILE A 311 15.75 2.18 -15.85
CA ILE A 311 16.00 0.82 -16.35
C ILE A 311 15.46 0.65 -17.77
N ARG A 312 14.29 1.25 -18.08
CA ARG A 312 13.72 1.21 -19.42
C ARG A 312 14.63 1.90 -20.45
N LEU A 313 15.20 3.06 -20.13
CA LEU A 313 16.17 3.76 -20.98
C LEU A 313 17.42 2.91 -21.21
N LEU A 314 17.96 2.30 -20.16
CA LEU A 314 19.12 1.41 -20.25
C LEU A 314 18.86 0.20 -21.16
N ARG A 315 17.68 -0.43 -21.04
CA ARG A 315 17.37 -1.67 -21.75
C ARG A 315 16.87 -1.48 -23.17
N ARG A 316 16.13 -0.40 -23.42
CA ARG A 316 15.41 -0.17 -24.68
C ARG A 316 15.97 0.97 -25.52
N GLY A 317 16.91 1.73 -24.96
CA GLY A 317 17.49 2.89 -25.61
C GLY A 317 16.79 4.20 -25.30
N LEU A 318 17.39 5.28 -25.80
CA LEU A 318 16.87 6.62 -25.65
C LEU A 318 15.59 6.78 -26.47
N ASP A 319 14.49 7.00 -25.77
CA ASP A 319 13.19 7.36 -26.33
C ASP A 319 12.76 8.68 -25.69
N PHE A 320 12.39 9.66 -26.51
CA PHE A 320 12.07 11.01 -26.04
C PHE A 320 10.95 10.99 -24.99
N LYS A 321 9.91 10.17 -25.21
CA LYS A 321 8.80 10.04 -24.27
C LYS A 321 9.26 9.48 -22.92
N THR A 322 10.06 8.43 -22.94
CA THR A 322 10.63 7.80 -21.74
C THR A 322 11.56 8.77 -21.00
N LEU A 323 12.37 9.55 -21.73
CA LEU A 323 13.27 10.56 -21.17
C LEU A 323 12.50 11.70 -20.48
N THR A 324 11.44 12.20 -21.12
CA THR A 324 10.57 13.23 -20.54
C THR A 324 9.92 12.75 -19.25
N TRP A 325 9.35 11.55 -19.24
CA TRP A 325 8.76 10.99 -18.01
C TRP A 325 9.80 10.74 -16.92
N PHE A 326 10.99 10.26 -17.29
CA PHE A 326 12.10 10.07 -16.35
C PHE A 326 12.44 11.36 -15.62
N PHE A 327 12.72 12.46 -16.35
CA PHE A 327 13.09 13.73 -15.74
C PHE A 327 11.91 14.38 -14.99
N ALA A 328 10.70 14.32 -15.54
CA ALA A 328 9.52 14.87 -14.87
C ALA A 328 9.32 14.22 -13.49
N ILE A 329 9.29 12.88 -13.43
CA ILE A 329 9.07 12.16 -12.17
C ILE A 329 10.26 12.30 -11.22
N LEU A 330 11.49 12.32 -11.75
CA LEU A 330 12.70 12.58 -10.96
C LEU A 330 12.63 13.93 -10.25
N ILE A 331 12.21 15.00 -10.96
CA ILE A 331 12.05 16.33 -10.37
C ILE A 331 10.95 16.28 -9.29
N LEU A 332 9.79 15.68 -9.58
CA LEU A 332 8.72 15.55 -8.59
C LEU A 332 9.18 14.78 -7.34
N ALA A 333 9.96 13.71 -7.49
CA ALA A 333 10.51 12.96 -6.35
C ALA A 333 11.37 13.85 -5.46
N ILE A 334 12.27 14.64 -6.06
CA ILE A 334 13.14 15.60 -5.36
C ILE A 334 12.30 16.63 -4.60
N TYR A 335 11.19 17.12 -5.15
CA TYR A 335 10.32 18.08 -4.47
C TYR A 335 9.37 17.46 -3.42
N THR A 336 9.40 16.14 -3.23
CA THR A 336 8.49 15.44 -2.29
C THR A 336 9.13 15.20 -0.92
N LYS A 337 10.34 14.63 -0.88
CA LYS A 337 11.03 14.27 0.37
C LYS A 337 12.54 14.21 0.16
N ARG A 338 13.33 14.65 1.15
CA ARG A 338 14.81 14.62 1.05
C ARG A 338 15.36 13.21 0.84
N THR A 339 14.75 12.19 1.45
CA THR A 339 15.17 10.79 1.25
C THR A 339 14.93 10.30 -0.18
N ALA A 340 14.04 10.94 -0.94
CA ALA A 340 13.85 10.66 -2.35
C ALA A 340 15.01 11.17 -3.23
N PHE A 341 15.99 11.92 -2.69
CA PHE A 341 17.20 12.29 -3.44
C PHE A 341 18.02 11.07 -3.90
N SER A 342 17.74 9.88 -3.37
CA SER A 342 18.23 8.62 -3.90
C SER A 342 17.99 8.46 -5.41
N VAL A 343 16.96 9.11 -5.98
CA VAL A 343 16.70 9.09 -7.43
C VAL A 343 17.82 9.71 -8.26
N LEU A 344 18.65 10.58 -7.68
CA LEU A 344 19.77 11.20 -8.39
C LEU A 344 20.80 10.15 -8.84
N ALA A 345 20.89 9.01 -8.15
CA ALA A 345 21.72 7.89 -8.58
C ALA A 345 21.31 7.36 -9.96
N PHE A 346 20.03 7.50 -10.35
CA PHE A 346 19.54 7.06 -11.64
C PHE A 346 19.95 7.96 -12.81
N LEU A 347 20.47 9.18 -12.55
CA LEU A 347 21.02 10.03 -13.61
C LEU A 347 22.20 9.37 -14.32
N GLY A 348 22.92 8.47 -13.64
CA GLY A 348 23.97 7.64 -14.22
C GLY A 348 23.49 6.68 -15.31
N ALA A 349 22.19 6.46 -15.46
CA ALA A 349 21.63 5.57 -16.49
C ALA A 349 21.95 6.04 -17.92
N LEU A 350 22.01 7.35 -18.17
CA LEU A 350 22.28 7.90 -19.51
C LEU A 350 23.72 7.67 -19.99
N PRO A 351 24.77 8.03 -19.22
CA PRO A 351 26.14 7.74 -19.62
C PRO A 351 26.44 6.24 -19.66
N LEU A 352 25.85 5.45 -18.75
CA LEU A 352 25.99 3.98 -18.77
C LEU A 352 25.39 3.37 -20.05
N TRP A 353 24.24 3.87 -20.51
CA TRP A 353 23.69 3.45 -21.80
C TRP A 353 24.65 3.77 -22.96
N GLY A 354 25.20 4.99 -23.00
CA GLY A 354 26.17 5.39 -24.02
C GLY A 354 27.40 4.48 -24.04
N LEU A 355 27.94 4.13 -22.87
CA LEU A 355 29.07 3.20 -22.75
C LEU A 355 28.71 1.78 -23.21
N LEU A 356 27.54 1.25 -22.82
CA LEU A 356 27.10 -0.07 -23.25
C LEU A 356 26.97 -0.18 -24.78
N GLN A 357 26.56 0.89 -25.45
CA GLN A 357 26.50 0.93 -26.92
C GLN A 357 27.89 0.91 -27.58
N VAL A 358 28.91 1.47 -26.93
CA VAL A 358 30.29 1.46 -27.42
C VAL A 358 30.93 0.07 -27.27
N PHE A 359 30.65 -0.64 -26.18
CA PHE A 359 31.22 -1.98 -25.94
C PHE A 359 30.52 -3.12 -26.72
N LEU A 360 29.27 -2.91 -27.16
CA LEU A 360 28.50 -3.91 -27.92
C LEU A 360 28.60 -3.74 -29.44
N ARG A 361 29.32 -2.72 -29.91
CA ARG A 361 29.75 -2.55 -31.30
C ARG A 361 31.20 -3.00 -31.44
#